data_AF-A0A246DXX1-F1
#
_entry.id   AF-A0A246DXX1-F1
#
_cell.length_a   1.000
_cell.length_b   1.000
_cell.length_c   1.000
_cell.angle_alpha   90.00
_cell.angle_beta   90.00
_cell.angle_gamma   90.00
#
_symmetry.space_group_name_H-M   'P 1'
#
loop_
_entity.id
_entity.type
_entity.pdbx_description
1 polymer ?
#
loop_
_entity_poly.entity_id
_entity_poly.type
_entity_poly.pdbx_seq_one_letter_code
_entity_poly.pdbx_strand_id
1 'polypeptide(L)' 'MVEFDTANPGRWPLHCHHLYHMATGMMTYIAYEGAI' A
#
# COMPACT_ATOMS: atom_id res chain seq x y z
N MET A 1 -8.68 -13.55 0.34
CA MET A 1 -9.42 -12.53 1.10
C MET A 1 -8.44 -11.85 2.02
N VAL A 2 -8.49 -10.53 2.13
CA VAL A 2 -7.62 -9.74 3.01
C VAL A 2 -8.51 -8.81 3.80
N GLU A 3 -8.38 -8.83 5.12
CA GLU A 3 -8.91 -7.81 6.01
C GLU A 3 -7.77 -6.88 6.41
N PHE A 4 -8.06 -5.59 6.47
CA PHE A 4 -7.11 -4.54 6.78
C PHE A 4 -7.78 -3.52 7.71
N ASP A 5 -7.39 -3.55 8.98
CA ASP A 5 -7.78 -2.59 10.01
C ASP A 5 -6.54 -1.76 10.38
N THR A 6 -6.67 -0.44 10.38
CA THR A 6 -5.56 0.46 10.69
C THR A 6 -6.06 1.71 11.40
N ALA A 7 -5.35 2.09 12.45
CA ALA A 7 -5.53 3.35 13.16
C ALA A 7 -4.40 4.35 12.87
N ASN A 8 -3.48 4.04 11.96
CA ASN A 8 -2.35 4.93 11.65
C ASN A 8 -2.57 5.67 10.31
N PRO A 9 -2.76 7.00 10.36
CA PRO A 9 -2.73 7.92 9.23
C PRO A 9 -1.56 7.68 8.25
N GLY A 10 -1.81 7.77 6.95
CA GLY A 10 -0.74 7.79 5.94
C GLY A 10 -1.01 7.00 4.66
N ARG A 11 0.05 6.89 3.84
CA ARG A 11 0.04 6.10 2.60
C ARG A 11 0.60 4.70 2.85
N TRP A 12 -0.23 3.70 2.61
CA TRP A 12 0.11 2.30 2.79
C TRP A 12 0.40 1.65 1.44
N PRO A 13 1.63 1.16 1.19
CA PRO A 13 1.96 0.54 -0.08
C PRO A 13 1.27 -0.82 -0.21
N LEU A 14 0.58 -1.02 -1.33
CA LEU A 14 0.03 -2.30 -1.75
C LEU A 14 0.78 -2.74 -3.01
N HIS A 15 1.55 -3.82 -2.87
CA HIS A 15 2.36 -4.37 -3.96
C HIS A 15 2.52 -5.88 -3.79
N CYS A 16 3.00 -6.56 -4.83
CA CYS A 16 3.38 -7.97 -4.74
C CYS A 16 4.72 -8.14 -4.02
N HIS A 17 4.92 -9.23 -3.29
CA HIS A 17 6.12 -9.46 -2.47
C HIS A 17 7.46 -9.55 -3.25
N HIS A 18 7.42 -9.63 -4.58
CA HIS A 18 8.60 -9.54 -5.43
C HIS A 18 8.97 -8.09 -5.73
N LEU A 19 10.14 -7.66 -5.23
CA LEU A 19 10.58 -6.26 -5.35
C LEU A 19 10.67 -5.75 -6.79
N TYR A 20 11.07 -6.61 -7.73
CA TYR A 20 11.14 -6.19 -9.14
C TYR A 20 9.75 -5.86 -9.69
N HIS A 21 8.69 -6.57 -9.27
CA HIS A 21 7.33 -6.24 -9.65
C HIS A 21 6.87 -4.89 -9.10
N MET A 22 7.25 -4.56 -7.86
CA MET A 22 7.03 -3.22 -7.30
C MET A 22 7.70 -2.16 -8.19
N ALA A 23 8.98 -2.35 -8.52
CA ALA A 23 9.76 -1.39 -9.31
C ALA A 23 9.26 -1.24 -10.75
N THR A 24 8.67 -2.28 -11.34
CA THR A 24 8.15 -2.27 -12.72
C THR A 24 6.68 -1.82 -12.81
N GLY A 25 6.11 -1.24 -11.75
CA GLY A 25 4.80 -0.58 -11.79
C GLY A 25 3.65 -1.33 -11.14
N MET A 26 3.90 -2.47 -10.47
CA MET A 26 2.87 -3.19 -9.71
C MET A 26 2.87 -2.77 -8.23
N MET A 27 2.86 -1.46 -8.01
CA MET A 27 2.70 -0.83 -6.72
C MET A 27 1.58 0.20 -6.82
N THR A 28 0.70 0.18 -5.83
CA THR A 28 -0.27 1.24 -5.59
C THR A 28 -0.28 1.59 -4.11
N TYR A 29 -1.05 2.59 -3.72
CA TYR A 29 -1.17 3.04 -2.34
C TYR A 29 -2.62 3.06 -1.89
N ILE A 30 -2.84 2.68 -0.64
CA ILE A 30 -4.05 2.98 0.10
C ILE A 30 -3.78 4.27 0.88
N ALA A 31 -4.53 5.33 0.56
CA ALA A 31 -4.53 6.56 1.34
C ALA A 31 -5.51 6.41 2.50
N TYR A 32 -4.99 6.44 3.73
CA TYR A 32 -5.78 6.50 4.94
C TYR A 32 -5.46 7.82 5.65
N GLU A 33 -6.48 8.44 6.28
CA GLU A 33 -6.49 9.73 6.98
C GLU A 33 -5.18 10.54 6.99
N GLY A 34 -5.19 11.78 6.52
CA GLY A 34 -3.99 12.64 6.56
C GLY A 34 -2.86 12.22 5.60
N ALA A 35 -3.12 11.27 4.69
CA ALA A 35 -2.26 11.00 3.55
C ALA A 35 -2.19 12.23 2.63
N ILE A 36 -1.00 12.84 2.53
CA ILE A 36 -0.67 13.93 1.60
C ILE A 36 -0.18 13.36 0.27
#